data_AF-A0A016V0N7-F1
#
_entry.id   AF-A0A016V0N7-F1
#
_cell.length_a   1.000
_cell.length_b   1.000
_cell.length_c   1.000
_cell.angle_alpha   90.00
_cell.angle_beta   90.00
_cell.angle_gamma   90.00
#
_symmetry.space_group_name_H-M   'P 1'
#
loop_
_entity.id
_entity.type
_entity.pdbx_description
1 polymer ?
#
loop_
_entity_poly.entity_id
_entity_poly.type
_entity_poly.pdbx_seq_one_letter_code
_entity_poly.pdbx_strand_id
1 'polypeptide(L)' 'MEHIAQEAVKSIGQGQSDQTGKTVVYEGEKNKINLKEAVEIWKSKLGDINNKSKFGCIVKSGENFKLACAFD' A
#
# COMPACT_ATOMS: atom_id res chain seq x y z
N MET A 1 -10.87 -0.72 -6.37
CA MET A 1 -9.43 -0.78 -6.05
C MET A 1 -9.10 -1.78 -4.93
N GLU A 2 -9.98 -2.06 -3.97
CA GLU A 2 -9.71 -3.01 -2.88
C GLU A 2 -9.31 -4.43 -3.32
N HIS A 3 -9.96 -5.02 -4.33
CA HIS A 3 -9.56 -6.34 -4.84
C HIS A 3 -8.12 -6.34 -5.39
N ILE A 4 -7.68 -5.23 -6.00
CA ILE A 4 -6.31 -5.07 -6.50
C ILE A 4 -5.34 -4.95 -5.31
N ALA A 5 -5.70 -4.19 -4.27
CA ALA A 5 -4.92 -4.10 -3.05
C ALA A 5 -4.80 -5.47 -2.33
N GLN A 6 -5.86 -6.29 -2.37
CA GLN A 6 -5.86 -7.64 -1.81
C GLN A 6 -4.86 -8.58 -2.51
N GLU A 7 -4.72 -8.46 -3.82
CA GLU A 7 -3.75 -9.26 -4.58
C GLU A 7 -2.33 -8.73 -4.36
N ALA A 8 -2.16 -7.40 -4.29
CA ALA A 8 -0.88 -6.75 -3.99
C ALA A 8 -0.31 -7.19 -2.62
N VAL A 9 -1.14 -7.26 -1.57
CA VAL A 9 -0.67 -7.64 -0.22
C VAL A 9 -0.16 -9.08 -0.14
N LYS A 10 -0.54 -9.94 -1.09
CA LYS A 10 -0.06 -11.33 -1.18
C LYS A 10 1.26 -11.44 -1.96
N SER A 11 1.47 -10.56 -2.94
CA SER A 11 2.50 -10.71 -3.97
C SER A 11 3.65 -9.71 -3.84
N ILE A 12 3.47 -8.59 -3.14
CA ILE A 12 4.42 -7.46 -3.08
C ILE A 12 5.02 -7.36 -1.67
N GLY A 13 6.34 -7.14 -1.60
CA GLY A 13 7.07 -6.92 -0.36
C GLY A 13 6.90 -5.51 0.23
N GLN A 14 7.34 -5.31 1.46
CA GLN A 14 7.31 -4.00 2.14
C GLN A 14 8.02 -2.91 1.31
N GLY A 15 7.37 -1.75 1.19
CA GLY A 15 7.92 -0.57 0.51
C GLY A 15 8.03 -0.69 -1.01
N GLN A 16 7.54 -1.79 -1.59
CA GLN A 16 7.53 -2.00 -3.03
C GLN A 16 6.19 -1.52 -3.64
N SER A 17 6.29 -1.07 -4.89
CA SER A 17 5.15 -0.79 -5.76
C SER A 17 5.20 -1.69 -6.98
N ASP A 18 4.06 -2.02 -7.58
CA ASP A 18 4.06 -2.79 -8.83
C ASP A 18 4.65 -1.99 -9.99
N GLN A 19 4.95 -2.67 -11.10
CA GLN A 19 5.59 -2.07 -12.30
C GLN A 19 4.78 -0.91 -12.91
N THR A 20 3.47 -0.88 -12.70
CA THR A 20 2.60 0.19 -13.19
C THR A 20 2.41 1.34 -12.20
N GLY A 21 3.01 1.25 -11.01
CA GLY A 21 2.91 2.27 -9.97
C GLY A 21 1.47 2.50 -9.52
N LYS A 22 0.64 1.46 -9.52
CA LYS A 22 -0.77 1.53 -9.13
C LYS A 22 -1.01 0.99 -7.73
N THR A 23 -0.07 0.22 -7.18
CA THR A 23 -0.18 -0.43 -5.89
C THR A 23 1.08 -0.22 -5.09
N VAL A 24 0.93 -0.19 -3.77
CA VAL A 24 2.04 -0.06 -2.83
C VAL A 24 1.70 -0.77 -1.53
N VAL A 25 2.67 -1.48 -0.98
CA VAL A 25 2.51 -2.24 0.25
C VAL A 25 3.40 -1.67 1.34
N TYR A 26 2.80 -1.33 2.47
CA TYR A 26 3.47 -1.02 3.72
C TYR A 26 3.37 -2.24 4.64
N GLU A 27 4.47 -2.59 5.30
CA GLU A 27 4.50 -3.54 6.39
C GLU A 27 4.92 -2.77 7.65
N GLY A 28 4.08 -2.82 8.68
CA GLY A 28 4.35 -2.20 9.97
C GLY A 28 4.87 -3.22 10.97
N GLU A 29 5.46 -2.71 12.05
CA GLU A 29 5.91 -3.53 13.17
C GLU A 29 4.74 -4.22 13.89
N LYS A 30 5.07 -5.19 14.74
CA LYS A 30 4.09 -5.95 15.55
C LYS A 30 3.10 -5.00 16.23
N ASN A 31 1.81 -5.16 15.91
CA ASN A 31 0.70 -4.41 16.50
C ASN A 31 0.67 -2.89 16.27
N LYS A 32 1.47 -2.34 15.35
CA LYS A 32 1.46 -0.89 15.06
C LYS A 32 1.49 -0.61 13.56
N ILE A 33 0.58 0.25 13.12
CA ILE A 33 0.60 0.82 11.77
C ILE A 33 1.01 2.29 11.90
N ASN A 34 2.12 2.67 11.27
CA ASN A 34 2.45 4.08 11.10
C ASN A 34 1.87 4.57 9.77
N LEU A 35 0.63 5.06 9.81
CA LEU A 35 -0.07 5.56 8.62
C LEU A 35 0.66 6.74 7.97
N LYS A 36 1.35 7.58 8.76
CA LYS A 36 2.12 8.70 8.23
C LYS A 36 3.27 8.20 7.36
N GLU A 37 4.02 7.23 7.86
CA GLU A 37 5.11 6.59 7.12
C GLU A 37 4.59 5.89 5.85
N ALA A 38 3.47 5.17 5.95
CA ALA A 38 2.83 4.55 4.79
C ALA A 38 2.52 5.59 3.69
N VAL A 39 1.90 6.72 4.06
CA VAL A 39 1.59 7.80 3.10
C VAL A 39 2.83 8.40 2.46
N GLU A 40 3.92 8.59 3.22
CA GLU A 40 5.18 9.11 2.66
C GLU A 40 5.82 8.12 1.67
N ILE A 41 5.77 6.82 1.95
CA ILE A 41 6.18 5.77 1.00
C ILE A 41 5.32 5.86 -0.27
N TRP A 42 4.01 6.04 -0.14
CA TRP A 42 3.11 6.13 -1.29
C TRP A 42 3.44 7.32 -2.17
N LYS A 43 3.62 8.51 -1.59
CA LYS A 43 4.04 9.71 -2.33
C LYS A 43 5.39 9.51 -3.02
N SER A 44 6.34 8.85 -2.35
CA SER A 44 7.66 8.60 -2.92
C SER A 44 7.64 7.58 -4.06
N LYS A 45 6.79 6.55 -3.99
CA LYS A 45 6.78 5.42 -4.94
C LYS A 45 5.80 5.58 -6.09
N LEU A 46 4.64 6.19 -5.85
CA LEU A 46 3.57 6.35 -6.84
C LEU A 46 3.67 7.69 -7.60
N GLY A 47 4.59 8.58 -7.20
CA GLY A 47 4.72 9.90 -7.80
C GLY A 47 3.48 10.75 -7.53
N ASP A 48 2.89 11.32 -8.58
CA ASP A 48 1.75 12.23 -8.45
C ASP A 48 0.44 11.49 -8.13
N ILE A 49 0.27 11.15 -6.86
CA ILE A 49 -0.98 10.59 -6.32
C ILE A 49 -2.15 11.57 -6.47
N ASN A 50 -1.90 12.87 -6.69
CA ASN A 50 -2.97 13.87 -6.77
C ASN A 50 -3.78 13.73 -8.07
N ASN A 51 -3.23 13.08 -9.09
CA ASN A 51 -3.94 12.72 -10.32
C ASN A 51 -4.75 11.41 -10.19
N LYS A 52 -4.68 10.72 -9.04
CA LYS A 52 -5.42 9.48 -8.78
C LYS A 52 -6.74 9.80 -8.10
N SER A 53 -7.84 9.55 -8.82
CA SER A 53 -9.19 9.92 -8.37
C SER A 53 -9.85 8.84 -7.53
N LYS A 54 -9.34 7.61 -7.61
CA LYS A 54 -9.89 6.45 -6.91
C LYS A 54 -8.77 5.68 -6.23
N PHE A 55 -9.01 5.31 -4.99
CA PHE A 55 -8.12 4.41 -4.27
C PHE A 55 -8.92 3.42 -3.42
N GLY A 56 -8.26 2.35 -3.01
CA GLY A 56 -8.82 1.36 -2.10
C GLY A 56 -7.70 0.61 -1.43
N CYS A 57 -7.85 0.39 -0.13
CA CYS A 57 -6.80 -0.18 0.70
C CYS A 57 -7.31 -1.40 1.46
N ILE A 58 -6.43 -2.36 1.70
CA ILE A 58 -6.66 -3.46 2.61
C ILE A 58 -5.60 -3.47 3.68
N VAL A 59 -6.04 -3.73 4.91
CA VAL A 59 -5.18 -4.04 6.04
C VAL A 59 -5.32 -5.53 6.34
N LYS A 60 -4.19 -6.24 6.38
CA LYS A 60 -4.09 -7.57 6.97
C LYS A 60 -3.34 -7.50 8.29
N SER A 61 -3.96 -8.01 9.34
CA SER A 61 -3.31 -8.28 10.62
C SER A 61 -2.80 -9.73 10.66
N GLY A 62 -1.59 -9.92 11.17
CA GLY A 62 -0.96 -11.22 11.41
C GLY A 62 0.15 -11.07 12.45
N GLU A 63 1.29 -11.74 12.27
CA GLU A 63 2.48 -11.44 13.07
C GLU A 63 2.96 -10.00 12.85
N ASN A 64 2.95 -9.53 11.60
CA ASN A 64 3.14 -8.13 11.23
C ASN A 64 1.86 -7.57 10.58
N PHE A 65 1.71 -6.25 10.62
CA PHE A 65 0.63 -5.58 9.90
C PHE A 65 1.04 -5.31 8.46
N LYS A 66 0.18 -5.62 7.49
CA LYS A 66 0.37 -5.22 6.10
C LYS A 66 -0.77 -4.34 5.63
N LEU A 67 -0.44 -3.17 5.12
CA LEU A 67 -1.36 -2.22 4.50
C LEU A 67 -1.00 -2.13 3.01
N ALA A 68 -1.88 -2.61 2.15
CA ALA A 68 -1.76 -2.44 0.71
C ALA A 68 -2.78 -1.43 0.23
N CYS A 69 -2.39 -0.52 -0.65
CA CYS A 69 -3.31 0.42 -1.31
C CYS A 69 -3.12 0.35 -2.82
N ALA A 70 -4.23 0.43 -3.53
CA ALA A 70 -4.27 0.48 -4.98
C ALA A 70 -4.96 1.78 -5.45
N PHE A 71 -4.44 2.40 -6.51
CA PHE A 71 -4.77 3.73 -7.01
C PHE A 71 -5.03 3.71 -8.53
N ASP A 72 -6.08 4.40 -8.97
CA ASP A 72 -6.47 4.55 -10.39
C ASP A 72 -6.38 6.01 -10.84
#